data_AF-S0JI77-F1
#
_entry.id   AF-S0JI77-F1
#
_cell.length_a   1.000
_cell.length_b   1.000
_cell.length_c   1.000
_cell.angle_alpha   90.00
_cell.angle_beta   90.00
_cell.angle_gamma   90.00
#
_symmetry.space_group_name_H-M   'P 1'
#
loop_
_entity.id
_entity.type
_entity.pdbx_description
1 polymer ?
#
loop_
_entity_poly.entity_id
_entity_poly.type
_entity_poly.pdbx_seq_one_letter_code
_entity_poly.pdbx_strand_id
1 'polypeptide(L)'
;MGMTLFFRLFAGVPVDEMDTFPLVPLGCWLFPMGIYLLAIGYRLGMDKQNRRFVIVRCGWIQKWWKHYFLRALWNGAFAAVSLLALFQMVDLFAFQAFTGNLKEISVIFVLWTVHAMALSSLFLFLETLRIKKMIPAALLLLEGFTFLSGFHFRKSARFMFGSWGMYVQSNLYEDMYGFSVISVIIVQAIIMIVCYRLGGYLLKGKEMEGV
;
A
#
# COMPACT_ATOMS: atom_id res chain seq x y z
N MET A 1 21.36 5.20 20.60
CA MET A 1 21.17 3.86 19.99
C MET A 1 20.43 4.10 18.68
N GLY A 2 21.02 3.76 17.53
CA GLY A 2 20.42 4.09 16.22
C GLY A 2 19.15 3.28 15.97
N MET A 3 18.17 3.90 15.29
CA MET A 3 16.94 3.22 14.85
C MET A 3 17.28 2.14 13.81
N THR A 4 16.70 0.94 13.92
CA THR A 4 16.93 -0.14 12.95
C THR A 4 16.40 0.21 11.56
N LEU A 5 16.89 -0.50 10.53
CA LEU A 5 16.49 -0.28 9.15
C LEU A 5 14.98 -0.53 8.97
N PHE A 6 14.45 -1.57 9.60
CA PHE A 6 13.03 -1.90 9.61
C PHE A 6 12.19 -0.75 10.15
N PHE A 7 12.52 -0.22 11.33
CA PHE A 7 11.77 0.90 11.89
C PHE A 7 11.88 2.14 11.01
N ARG A 8 13.07 2.43 10.48
CA ARG A 8 13.29 3.57 9.59
C ARG A 8 12.47 3.52 8.30
N LEU A 9 12.26 2.33 7.75
CA LEU A 9 11.55 2.15 6.48
C LEU A 9 10.04 1.96 6.66
N PHE A 10 9.61 1.29 7.74
CA PHE A 10 8.23 0.83 7.90
C PHE A 10 7.48 1.47 9.06
N ALA A 11 8.15 1.95 10.10
CA ALA A 11 7.45 2.63 11.20
C ALA A 11 6.95 4.01 10.78
N GLY A 12 7.61 4.65 9.80
CA GLY A 12 7.30 5.97 9.28
C GLY A 12 8.21 7.05 9.86
N VAL A 13 7.80 8.30 9.69
CA VAL A 13 8.62 9.48 10.00
C VAL A 13 8.10 10.18 11.25
N PRO A 14 8.90 10.33 12.33
CA PRO A 14 8.53 11.14 13.48
C PRO A 14 8.43 12.61 13.09
N VAL A 15 7.47 13.32 13.67
CA VAL A 15 7.05 14.66 13.22
C VAL A 15 7.96 15.76 13.77
N ASP A 16 8.97 15.45 14.58
CA ASP A 16 9.74 16.46 15.32
C ASP A 16 10.85 17.14 14.47
N GLU A 17 11.12 16.67 13.25
CA GLU A 17 12.15 17.23 12.34
C GLU A 17 11.59 18.28 11.35
N MET A 18 10.72 19.18 11.81
CA MET A 18 9.88 20.05 10.95
C MET A 18 10.57 21.24 10.28
N ASP A 19 11.78 21.61 10.70
CA ASP A 19 12.43 22.84 10.21
C ASP A 19 13.09 22.66 8.83
N THR A 20 13.11 21.43 8.30
CA THR A 20 13.73 21.12 6.99
C THR A 20 12.80 20.29 6.12
N PHE A 21 12.92 20.46 4.80
CA PHE A 21 12.18 19.62 3.85
C PHE A 21 12.58 18.14 4.08
N PRO A 22 11.62 17.23 4.34
CA PRO A 22 11.90 15.90 4.86
C PRO A 22 12.30 14.95 3.73
N LEU A 23 13.37 15.26 3.00
CA LEU A 23 13.81 14.49 1.84
C LEU A 23 14.22 13.07 2.21
N VAL A 24 15.03 12.93 3.27
CA VAL A 24 15.50 11.63 3.77
C VAL A 24 14.31 10.80 4.30
N PRO A 25 13.45 11.34 5.18
CA PRO A 25 12.28 10.60 5.64
C PRO A 25 11.29 10.22 4.52
N LEU A 26 11.04 11.12 3.56
CA LEU A 26 10.24 10.84 2.36
C LEU A 26 10.84 9.69 1.55
N GLY A 27 12.15 9.73 1.32
CA GLY A 27 12.87 8.66 0.61
C GLY A 27 12.75 7.32 1.33
N CYS A 28 12.93 7.30 2.66
CA CYS A 28 12.78 6.10 3.47
C CYS A 28 11.36 5.52 3.40
N TRP A 29 10.33 6.37 3.35
CA TRP A 29 8.94 5.92 3.22
C TRP A 29 8.60 5.40 1.81
N LEU A 30 8.98 6.16 0.78
CA LEU A 30 8.64 5.81 -0.61
C LEU A 30 9.46 4.63 -1.14
N PHE A 31 10.63 4.34 -0.58
CA PHE A 31 11.48 3.24 -1.01
C PHE A 31 10.80 1.86 -0.94
N PRO A 32 10.31 1.39 0.22
CA PRO A 32 9.61 0.11 0.31
C PRO A 32 8.30 0.11 -0.49
N MET A 33 7.60 1.25 -0.58
CA MET A 33 6.41 1.39 -1.43
C MET A 33 6.74 1.22 -2.92
N GLY A 34 7.85 1.78 -3.38
CA GLY A 34 8.34 1.63 -4.75
C GLY A 34 8.66 0.18 -5.08
N ILE A 35 9.39 -0.52 -4.18
CA ILE A 35 9.68 -1.96 -4.34
C ILE A 35 8.38 -2.76 -4.41
N TYR A 36 7.43 -2.47 -3.51
CA TYR A 36 6.13 -3.13 -3.48
C TYR A 36 5.35 -2.94 -4.78
N LEU A 37 5.19 -1.69 -5.23
CA LEU A 37 4.48 -1.34 -6.47
C LEU A 37 5.13 -1.98 -7.71
N LEU A 38 6.47 -2.08 -7.73
CA LEU A 38 7.20 -2.75 -8.79
C LEU A 38 6.95 -4.26 -8.79
N ALA A 39 6.97 -4.89 -7.61
CA ALA A 39 6.71 -6.33 -7.47
C ALA A 39 5.29 -6.71 -7.90
N ILE A 40 4.27 -5.96 -7.46
CA ILE A 40 2.89 -6.23 -7.88
C ILE A 40 2.68 -5.90 -9.35
N GLY A 41 3.27 -4.81 -9.85
CA GLY A 41 3.15 -4.40 -11.25
C GLY A 41 3.74 -5.44 -12.21
N TYR A 42 4.88 -6.02 -11.84
CA TYR A 42 5.50 -7.12 -12.59
C TYR A 42 4.62 -8.38 -12.59
N ARG A 43 4.15 -8.82 -11.40
CA ARG A 43 3.29 -10.01 -11.28
C ARG A 43 1.98 -9.86 -12.06
N LEU A 44 1.31 -8.71 -11.95
CA LEU A 44 0.08 -8.41 -12.69
C LEU A 44 0.33 -8.31 -14.20
N GLY A 45 1.49 -7.80 -14.61
CA GLY A 45 1.93 -7.78 -16.00
C GLY A 45 2.05 -9.18 -16.62
N MET A 46 2.54 -10.16 -15.87
CA MET A 46 2.58 -11.56 -16.29
C MET A 46 1.17 -12.17 -16.40
N ASP A 47 0.31 -11.96 -15.40
CA ASP A 47 -1.07 -12.47 -15.41
C ASP A 47 -1.89 -11.88 -16.56
N LYS A 48 -1.60 -10.65 -17.00
CA LYS A 48 -2.24 -10.00 -18.14
C LYS A 48 -1.99 -10.71 -19.46
N GLN A 49 -0.83 -11.34 -19.67
CA GLN A 49 -0.57 -12.13 -20.87
C GLN A 49 -1.51 -13.34 -20.97
N ASN A 50 -1.88 -13.91 -19.82
CA ASN A 50 -2.78 -15.06 -19.73
C ASN A 50 -4.27 -14.67 -19.73
N ARG A 51 -4.60 -13.39 -19.50
CA ARG A 51 -5.97 -12.88 -19.34
C ARG A 51 -6.92 -13.21 -20.50
N ARG A 52 -6.46 -13.12 -21.75
CA ARG A 52 -7.30 -13.37 -22.93
C ARG A 52 -7.85 -14.80 -22.95
N PHE A 53 -7.05 -15.77 -22.53
CA PHE A 53 -7.44 -17.18 -22.49
C PHE A 53 -8.40 -17.48 -21.31
N VAL A 54 -8.23 -16.80 -20.18
CA VAL A 54 -9.05 -17.05 -18.98
C VAL A 54 -10.46 -16.46 -19.11
N ILE A 55 -10.63 -15.29 -19.74
CA ILE A 55 -11.95 -14.68 -19.92
C ILE A 55 -12.84 -15.55 -20.80
N VAL A 56 -12.31 -16.11 -21.89
CA VAL A 56 -13.02 -17.05 -22.78
C VAL A 56 -13.46 -18.31 -22.01
N ARG A 57 -12.62 -18.81 -21.11
CA ARG A 57 -12.92 -20.01 -20.30
C ARG A 57 -13.93 -19.76 -19.18
N CYS A 58 -13.97 -18.57 -18.59
CA CYS A 58 -14.88 -18.25 -17.49
C CYS A 58 -16.32 -17.97 -17.95
N GLY A 59 -16.55 -17.68 -19.23
CA GLY A 59 -17.86 -17.39 -19.81
C GLY A 59 -18.55 -16.12 -19.30
N TRP A 60 -18.06 -15.51 -18.20
CA TRP A 60 -18.63 -14.31 -17.60
C TRP A 60 -17.56 -13.45 -16.93
N ILE A 61 -17.40 -12.20 -17.38
CA ILE A 61 -16.35 -11.28 -16.91
C ILE A 61 -16.40 -10.99 -15.41
N GLN A 62 -17.60 -11.01 -14.79
CA GLN A 62 -17.79 -10.73 -13.37
C GLN A 62 -17.22 -11.84 -12.47
N LYS A 63 -17.44 -13.10 -12.83
CA LYS A 63 -16.87 -14.24 -12.10
C LYS A 63 -15.34 -14.25 -12.21
N TRP A 64 -14.82 -13.93 -13.40
CA TRP A 64 -13.39 -13.75 -13.61
C TRP A 64 -12.83 -12.61 -12.75
N TRP A 65 -13.45 -11.43 -12.77
CA TRP A 65 -13.02 -10.27 -12.00
C TRP A 65 -12.94 -10.56 -10.51
N LYS A 66 -13.95 -11.24 -9.94
CA LYS A 66 -13.94 -11.67 -8.53
C LYS A 66 -12.70 -12.51 -8.19
N HIS A 67 -12.43 -13.55 -8.97
CA HIS A 67 -11.29 -14.44 -8.70
C HIS A 67 -9.95 -13.73 -8.92
N TYR A 68 -9.85 -12.94 -10.00
CA TYR A 68 -8.66 -12.18 -10.33
C TYR A 68 -8.33 -11.16 -9.23
N PHE A 69 -9.31 -10.37 -8.81
CA PHE A 69 -9.15 -9.34 -7.78
C PHE A 69 -8.75 -9.96 -6.43
N LEU A 70 -9.42 -11.02 -5.99
CA LEU A 70 -9.09 -11.71 -4.73
C LEU A 70 -7.70 -12.34 -4.75
N ARG A 71 -7.33 -12.99 -5.87
CA ARG A 71 -5.99 -13.56 -6.03
C ARG A 71 -4.91 -12.50 -6.04
N ALA A 72 -5.15 -11.38 -6.74
CA ALA A 72 -4.22 -10.25 -6.77
C ALA A 72 -4.06 -9.62 -5.38
N LEU A 73 -5.14 -9.46 -4.62
CA LEU A 73 -5.09 -9.01 -3.22
C LEU A 73 -4.27 -9.94 -2.33
N TRP A 74 -4.49 -11.26 -2.42
CA TRP A 74 -3.74 -12.23 -1.65
C TRP A 74 -2.24 -12.21 -2.00
N ASN A 75 -1.93 -12.13 -3.30
CA ASN A 75 -0.55 -11.96 -3.76
C ASN A 75 0.07 -10.66 -3.26
N GLY A 76 -0.71 -9.58 -3.24
CA GLY A 76 -0.32 -8.28 -2.68
C GLY A 76 -0.04 -8.37 -1.18
N ALA A 77 -0.88 -9.04 -0.40
CA ALA A 77 -0.64 -9.27 1.02
C ALA A 77 0.62 -10.11 1.26
N PHE A 78 0.79 -11.19 0.49
CA PHE A 78 1.97 -12.04 0.59
C PHE A 78 3.26 -11.28 0.24
N ALA A 79 3.26 -10.49 -0.84
CA ALA A 79 4.38 -9.64 -1.21
C ALA A 79 4.69 -8.62 -0.10
N ALA A 80 3.65 -8.09 0.55
CA ALA A 80 3.83 -7.11 1.61
C ALA A 80 4.50 -7.72 2.84
N VAL A 81 3.94 -8.82 3.36
CA VAL A 81 4.48 -9.55 4.52
C VAL A 81 5.90 -10.06 4.22
N SER A 82 6.16 -10.53 3.00
CA SER A 82 7.50 -10.99 2.60
C SER A 82 8.52 -9.86 2.64
N LEU A 83 8.14 -8.65 2.19
CA LEU A 83 9.03 -7.49 2.23
C LEU A 83 9.35 -7.08 3.67
N LEU A 84 8.32 -6.96 4.52
CA LEU A 84 8.49 -6.66 5.95
C LEU A 84 9.40 -7.68 6.64
N ALA A 85 9.13 -8.97 6.42
CA ALA A 85 9.93 -10.05 7.00
C ALA A 85 11.38 -10.02 6.51
N LEU A 86 11.61 -9.73 5.22
CA LEU A 86 12.96 -9.63 4.66
C LEU A 86 13.79 -8.54 5.36
N PHE A 87 13.22 -7.34 5.54
CA PHE A 87 13.94 -6.26 6.23
C PHE A 87 14.13 -6.53 7.72
N GLN A 88 13.15 -7.16 8.39
CA GLN A 88 13.31 -7.62 9.76
C GLN A 88 14.45 -8.63 9.90
N MET A 89 14.58 -9.56 8.94
CA MET A 89 15.66 -10.54 8.91
C MET A 89 17.02 -9.87 8.65
N VAL A 90 17.08 -8.86 7.77
CA VAL A 90 18.31 -8.09 7.56
C VAL A 90 18.77 -7.42 8.86
N ASP A 91 17.87 -6.81 9.63
CA ASP A 91 18.23 -6.23 10.93
C ASP A 91 18.75 -7.28 11.92
N LEU A 92 18.07 -8.42 12.00
CA LEU A 92 18.45 -9.52 12.90
C LEU A 92 19.81 -10.13 12.54
N PHE A 93 20.05 -10.43 11.27
CA PHE A 93 21.21 -11.22 10.84
C PHE A 93 22.40 -10.35 10.42
N ALA A 94 22.16 -9.23 9.73
CA ALA A 94 23.24 -8.37 9.23
C ALA A 94 23.68 -7.32 10.24
N PHE A 95 22.72 -6.76 11.00
CA PHE A 95 23.00 -5.68 11.96
C PHE A 95 23.00 -6.14 13.42
N GLN A 96 22.66 -7.41 13.70
CA GLN A 96 22.50 -7.96 15.05
C GLN A 96 21.63 -7.08 15.94
N ALA A 97 20.65 -6.42 15.33
CA ALA A 97 19.84 -5.39 15.96
C ALA A 97 18.39 -5.86 16.03
N PHE A 98 17.88 -6.00 17.25
CA PHE A 98 16.46 -6.18 17.51
C PHE A 98 15.99 -5.04 18.40
N THR A 99 15.59 -3.95 17.77
CA THR A 99 14.94 -2.83 18.46
C THR A 99 13.46 -2.85 18.18
N GLY A 100 12.65 -2.61 19.20
CA GLY A 100 11.20 -2.56 19.11
C GLY A 100 10.51 -3.65 19.92
N ASN A 101 9.36 -3.31 20.49
CA ASN A 101 8.51 -4.28 21.17
C ASN A 101 7.80 -5.16 20.13
N LEU A 102 7.58 -6.45 20.43
CA LEU A 102 6.74 -7.34 19.61
C LEU A 102 5.37 -6.72 19.29
N LYS A 103 4.82 -5.94 20.22
CA LYS A 103 3.59 -5.18 20.00
C LYS A 103 3.73 -4.13 18.89
N GLU A 104 4.82 -3.37 18.86
CA GLU A 104 5.05 -2.32 17.85
C GLU A 104 5.29 -2.95 16.48
N ILE A 105 6.13 -4.00 16.43
CA ILE A 105 6.42 -4.75 15.20
C ILE A 105 5.11 -5.31 14.63
N SER A 106 4.27 -5.94 15.46
CA SER A 106 3.00 -6.49 14.98
C SER A 106 2.04 -5.42 14.44
N VAL A 107 1.98 -4.24 15.06
CA VAL A 107 1.18 -3.12 14.56
C VAL A 107 1.73 -2.59 13.22
N ILE A 108 3.04 -2.44 13.08
CA ILE A 108 3.68 -2.05 11.81
C ILE A 108 3.32 -3.06 10.72
N PHE A 109 3.43 -4.35 11.00
CA PHE A 109 3.06 -5.41 10.06
C PHE A 109 1.61 -5.28 9.59
N VAL A 110 0.67 -5.07 10.53
CA VAL A 110 -0.76 -4.93 10.21
C VAL A 110 -1.02 -3.68 9.39
N LEU A 111 -0.57 -2.51 9.85
CA LEU A 111 -0.80 -1.22 9.17
C LEU A 111 -0.23 -1.25 7.76
N TRP A 112 1.02 -1.68 7.62
CA TRP A 112 1.69 -1.69 6.33
C TRP A 112 1.09 -2.71 5.36
N THR A 113 0.70 -3.91 5.85
CA THR A 113 0.03 -4.91 5.00
C THR A 113 -1.34 -4.43 4.53
N VAL A 114 -2.13 -3.80 5.41
CA VAL A 114 -3.44 -3.24 5.03
C VAL A 114 -3.28 -2.11 4.02
N HIS A 115 -2.31 -1.21 4.24
CA HIS A 115 -1.97 -0.12 3.31
C HIS A 115 -1.51 -0.62 1.95
N ALA A 116 -0.65 -1.63 1.93
CA ALA A 116 -0.19 -2.28 0.72
C ALA A 116 -1.35 -2.95 -0.06
N MET A 117 -2.31 -3.58 0.63
CA MET A 117 -3.52 -4.13 0.00
C MET A 117 -4.45 -3.05 -0.56
N ALA A 118 -4.57 -1.89 0.12
CA ALA A 118 -5.31 -0.74 -0.40
C ALA A 118 -4.65 -0.19 -1.68
N LEU A 119 -3.32 -0.05 -1.69
CA LEU A 119 -2.55 0.29 -2.89
C LEU A 119 -2.75 -0.72 -4.03
N SER A 120 -2.72 -2.03 -3.73
CA SER A 120 -3.01 -3.07 -4.71
C SER A 120 -4.42 -2.95 -5.29
N SER A 121 -5.41 -2.63 -4.45
CA SER A 121 -6.80 -2.42 -4.91
C SER A 121 -6.93 -1.21 -5.82
N LEU A 122 -6.29 -0.10 -5.47
CA LEU A 122 -6.22 1.09 -6.31
C LEU A 122 -5.50 0.79 -7.62
N PHE A 123 -4.40 0.03 -7.59
CA PHE A 123 -3.69 -0.41 -8.79
C PHE A 123 -4.61 -1.16 -9.75
N LEU A 124 -5.30 -2.18 -9.24
CA LEU A 124 -6.23 -3.01 -10.02
C LEU A 124 -7.38 -2.17 -10.60
N PHE A 125 -7.93 -1.25 -9.80
CA PHE A 125 -8.95 -0.32 -10.26
C PHE A 125 -8.44 0.57 -11.39
N LEU A 126 -7.27 1.21 -11.22
CA LEU A 126 -6.66 2.06 -12.24
C LEU A 126 -6.32 1.27 -13.52
N GLU A 127 -6.02 -0.02 -13.42
CA GLU A 127 -5.81 -0.88 -14.58
C GLU A 127 -7.07 -1.05 -15.44
N THR A 128 -8.26 -0.92 -14.84
CA THR A 128 -9.52 -0.88 -15.59
C THR A 128 -9.67 0.42 -16.39
N LEU A 129 -8.90 1.47 -16.10
CA LEU A 129 -8.90 2.72 -16.86
C LEU A 129 -7.96 2.66 -18.08
N ARG A 130 -7.93 3.74 -18.87
CA ARG A 130 -7.12 3.82 -20.11
C ARG A 130 -5.63 4.15 -19.85
N ILE A 131 -5.24 4.52 -18.62
CA ILE A 131 -3.91 5.05 -18.29
C ILE A 131 -3.01 3.98 -17.67
N LYS A 132 -2.76 2.87 -18.40
CA LYS A 132 -2.15 1.66 -17.82
C LYS A 132 -0.66 1.79 -17.49
N LYS A 133 0.11 2.58 -18.25
CA LYS A 133 1.57 2.64 -18.13
C LYS A 133 2.05 3.48 -16.93
N MET A 134 1.22 4.41 -16.47
CA MET A 134 1.60 5.38 -15.43
C MET A 134 1.07 5.00 -14.04
N ILE A 135 0.41 3.85 -13.89
CA ILE A 135 -0.23 3.46 -12.61
C ILE A 135 0.76 3.43 -11.44
N PRO A 136 1.91 2.75 -11.51
CA PRO A 136 2.86 2.73 -10.38
C PRO A 136 3.33 4.15 -10.02
N ALA A 137 3.64 4.96 -11.02
CA ALA A 137 4.08 6.34 -10.82
C ALA A 137 2.98 7.21 -10.19
N ALA A 138 1.74 7.09 -10.65
CA ALA A 138 0.60 7.83 -10.12
C ALA A 138 0.31 7.47 -8.66
N LEU A 139 0.38 6.18 -8.31
CA LEU A 139 0.19 5.74 -6.92
C LEU A 139 1.35 6.18 -6.02
N LEU A 140 2.59 6.11 -6.50
CA LEU A 140 3.74 6.59 -5.74
C LEU A 140 3.69 8.12 -5.53
N LEU A 141 3.23 8.86 -6.53
CA LEU A 141 2.98 10.31 -6.40
C LEU A 141 1.85 10.61 -5.42
N LEU A 142 0.76 9.85 -5.44
CA LEU A 142 -0.32 9.98 -4.45
C LEU A 142 0.22 9.77 -3.03
N GLU A 143 1.00 8.72 -2.82
CA GLU A 143 1.64 8.41 -1.54
C GLU A 143 2.55 9.56 -1.08
N GLY A 144 3.45 10.01 -1.94
CA GLY A 144 4.40 11.08 -1.63
C GLY A 144 3.73 12.43 -1.39
N PHE A 145 2.72 12.77 -2.20
CA PHE A 145 2.00 14.04 -2.08
C PHE A 145 1.17 14.08 -0.79
N THR A 146 0.48 12.99 -0.46
CA THR A 146 -0.31 12.91 0.78
C THR A 146 0.57 12.87 2.01
N PHE A 147 1.74 12.21 1.95
CA PHE A 147 2.76 12.31 2.98
C PHE A 147 3.24 13.75 3.17
N LEU A 148 3.67 14.44 2.12
CA LEU A 148 4.17 15.82 2.19
C LEU A 148 3.11 16.80 2.70
N SER A 149 1.86 16.59 2.29
CA SER A 149 0.72 17.37 2.77
C SER A 149 0.46 17.09 4.25
N GLY A 150 0.53 15.83 4.70
CA GLY A 150 0.43 15.48 6.12
C GLY A 150 1.56 16.08 6.95
N PHE A 151 2.78 16.09 6.41
CA PHE A 151 3.94 16.73 7.03
C PHE A 151 3.70 18.23 7.25
N HIS A 152 3.29 18.98 6.22
CA HIS A 152 3.03 20.42 6.36
C HIS A 152 1.77 20.74 7.19
N PHE A 153 0.72 19.92 7.10
CA PHE A 153 -0.56 20.15 7.75
C PHE A 153 -0.87 19.09 8.80
N ARG A 154 -0.21 19.18 9.97
CA ARG A 154 -0.28 18.19 11.07
C ARG A 154 -1.69 17.75 11.46
N LYS A 155 -2.64 18.69 11.58
CA LYS A 155 -4.05 18.38 11.93
C LYS A 155 -4.77 17.52 10.90
N SER A 156 -4.28 17.56 9.65
CA SER A 156 -4.84 16.87 8.51
C SER A 156 -4.11 15.56 8.21
N ALA A 157 -2.89 15.35 8.72
CA ALA A 157 -2.08 14.15 8.49
C ALA A 157 -2.83 12.84 8.79
N ARG A 158 -3.62 12.82 9.87
CA ARG A 158 -4.47 11.69 10.24
C ARG A 158 -5.50 11.27 9.19
N PHE A 159 -5.79 12.13 8.21
CA PHE A 159 -6.70 11.87 7.10
C PHE A 159 -5.97 11.65 5.76
N MET A 160 -4.64 11.76 5.74
CA MET A 160 -3.84 11.64 4.52
C MET A 160 -3.50 10.17 4.27
N PHE A 161 -3.81 9.70 3.07
CA PHE A 161 -3.58 8.31 2.68
C PHE A 161 -2.14 7.86 2.94
N GLY A 162 -1.15 8.64 2.50
CA GLY A 162 0.27 8.30 2.66
C GLY A 162 0.81 8.32 4.10
N SER A 163 -0.01 8.73 5.07
CA SER A 163 0.33 8.63 6.50
C SER A 163 -0.21 7.35 7.12
N TRP A 164 -1.23 6.71 6.53
CA TRP A 164 -1.99 5.63 7.16
C TRP A 164 -1.26 4.29 7.30
N GLY A 165 -0.16 4.09 6.56
CA GLY A 165 0.72 2.95 6.74
C GLY A 165 1.77 3.14 7.85
N MET A 166 1.89 4.34 8.42
CA MET A 166 2.95 4.70 9.37
C MET A 166 2.51 4.47 10.82
N TYR A 167 3.20 3.58 11.52
CA TYR A 167 2.99 3.37 12.95
C TYR A 167 3.22 4.65 13.79
N VAL A 168 4.27 5.42 13.50
CA VAL A 168 4.59 6.64 14.26
C VAL A 168 3.55 7.76 14.10
N GLN A 169 2.71 7.68 13.06
CA GLN A 169 1.60 8.62 12.84
C GLN A 169 0.27 8.10 13.43
N SER A 170 0.30 6.97 14.13
CA SER A 170 -0.89 6.39 14.75
C SER A 170 -1.09 6.83 16.19
N ASN A 171 -2.32 6.73 16.68
CA ASN A 171 -2.68 7.02 18.07
C ASN A 171 -2.04 6.06 19.10
N LEU A 172 -1.35 5.01 18.65
CA LEU A 172 -0.58 4.11 19.51
C LEU A 172 0.84 4.62 19.77
N TYR A 173 1.28 5.67 19.06
CA TYR A 173 2.57 6.32 19.23
C TYR A 173 2.41 7.81 19.53
N GLU A 174 1.58 8.51 18.76
CA GLU A 174 1.31 9.96 18.89
C GLU A 174 -0.15 10.19 19.31
N ASP A 175 -0.37 10.57 20.57
CA ASP A 175 -1.74 10.63 21.14
C ASP A 175 -2.56 11.84 20.61
N MET A 176 -1.91 13.00 20.41
CA MET A 176 -2.64 14.25 20.12
C MET A 176 -3.06 14.38 18.64
N TYR A 177 -2.23 13.92 17.71
CA TYR A 177 -2.45 14.07 16.27
C TYR A 177 -2.44 12.76 15.49
N GLY A 178 -2.21 11.62 16.16
CA GLY A 178 -2.20 10.33 15.51
C GLY A 178 -3.57 9.90 15.01
N PHE A 179 -3.58 9.14 13.92
CA PHE A 179 -4.82 8.53 13.43
C PHE A 179 -5.22 7.32 14.30
N SER A 180 -6.51 7.07 14.42
CA SER A 180 -7.01 5.82 15.00
C SER A 180 -6.70 4.65 14.08
N VAL A 181 -5.90 3.69 14.55
CA VAL A 181 -5.54 2.47 13.81
C VAL A 181 -6.78 1.73 13.29
N ILE A 182 -7.79 1.55 14.15
CA ILE A 182 -9.03 0.84 13.80
C ILE A 182 -9.78 1.60 12.70
N SER A 183 -9.92 2.91 12.84
CA SER A 183 -10.62 3.74 11.87
C SER A 183 -9.95 3.69 10.50
N VAL A 184 -8.62 3.76 10.46
CA VAL A 184 -7.86 3.66 9.21
C VAL A 184 -8.03 2.29 8.54
N ILE A 185 -7.96 1.20 9.30
CA ILE A 185 -8.19 -0.15 8.76
C ILE A 185 -9.58 -0.24 8.12
N ILE A 186 -10.61 0.30 8.77
CA ILE A 186 -11.98 0.33 8.23
C ILE A 186 -12.06 1.14 6.93
N VAL A 187 -11.48 2.34 6.92
CA VAL A 187 -11.49 3.21 5.73
C VAL A 187 -10.77 2.54 4.56
N GLN A 188 -9.63 1.91 4.80
CA GLN A 188 -8.90 1.19 3.77
C GLN A 188 -9.67 -0.04 3.26
N ALA A 189 -10.35 -0.77 4.15
CA ALA A 189 -11.25 -1.85 3.74
C ALA A 189 -12.39 -1.35 2.85
N ILE A 190 -12.96 -0.18 3.15
CA ILE A 190 -13.96 0.46 2.30
C ILE A 190 -13.37 0.82 0.93
N ILE A 191 -12.16 1.38 0.88
CA ILE A 191 -11.45 1.68 -0.38
C ILE A 191 -11.31 0.39 -1.22
N MET A 192 -10.89 -0.72 -0.62
CA MET A 192 -10.78 -2.01 -1.33
C MET A 192 -12.12 -2.46 -1.92
N ILE A 193 -13.22 -2.36 -1.15
CA ILE A 193 -14.57 -2.73 -1.60
C ILE A 193 -15.04 -1.83 -2.75
N VAL A 194 -14.80 -0.51 -2.65
CA VAL A 194 -15.17 0.46 -3.68
C VAL A 194 -14.40 0.19 -4.98
N CYS A 195 -13.07 -0.01 -4.89
CA CYS A 195 -12.23 -0.37 -6.03
C CYS A 195 -12.71 -1.65 -6.73
N TYR A 196 -13.04 -2.68 -5.94
CA TYR A 196 -13.61 -3.93 -6.46
C TYR A 196 -14.92 -3.70 -7.23
N ARG A 197 -15.87 -2.97 -6.62
CA ARG A 197 -17.18 -2.73 -7.24
C ARG A 197 -17.07 -1.88 -8.50
N LEU A 198 -16.37 -0.76 -8.43
CA LEU A 198 -16.20 0.15 -9.58
C LEU A 198 -15.46 -0.53 -10.73
N GLY A 199 -14.39 -1.27 -10.43
CA GLY A 199 -13.68 -2.04 -11.46
C GLY A 199 -14.59 -3.06 -12.15
N GLY A 200 -15.43 -3.75 -11.38
CA GLY A 200 -16.43 -4.69 -11.92
C GLY A 200 -17.46 -4.02 -12.84
N TYR A 201 -17.98 -2.85 -12.43
CA TYR A 201 -18.93 -2.09 -13.27
C TYR A 201 -18.30 -1.60 -14.57
N LEU A 202 -17.07 -1.07 -14.52
CA LEU A 202 -16.35 -0.60 -15.71
C LEU A 202 -16.03 -1.72 -16.69
N LEU A 203 -15.67 -2.90 -16.18
CA LEU A 203 -15.42 -4.07 -17.04
C LEU A 203 -16.70 -4.57 -17.71
N LYS A 204 -17.83 -4.56 -17.00
CA LYS A 204 -19.14 -4.91 -17.58
C LYS A 204 -19.53 -3.94 -18.71
N GLY A 205 -19.31 -2.64 -18.52
CA GLY A 205 -19.58 -1.63 -19.55
C GLY A 205 -18.84 -1.93 -20.85
N LYS A 206 -17.54 -2.24 -20.75
CA LYS A 206 -16.70 -2.57 -21.92
C LYS A 206 -17.12 -3.84 -22.64
N GLU A 207 -17.56 -4.86 -21.91
CA GLU A 207 -18.08 -6.10 -22.50
C GLU A 207 -19.35 -5.84 -23.33
N MET A 208 -20.23 -4.94 -22.88
CA MET A 208 -21.44 -4.56 -23.63
C MET A 208 -21.14 -3.67 -24.85
N GLU A 209 -20.03 -2.91 -24.83
CA GLU A 209 -19.58 -2.08 -25.95
C GLU A 209 -18.84 -2.88 -27.05
N GLY A 210 -18.58 -4.18 -26.85
CA GLY A 210 -17.93 -5.04 -27.84
C GLY A 210 -16.42 -4.79 -28.03
N VAL A 211 -15.74 -4.20 -27.05
CA VAL A 211 -14.32 -3.82 -27.10
C VAL A 211 -13.42 -4.74 -26.27
#